data_AF-A0A945MFB8-F1
#
_entry.id   AF-A0A945MFB8-F1
#
_cell.length_a   1.000
_cell.length_b   1.000
_cell.length_c   1.000
_cell.angle_alpha   90.00
_cell.angle_beta   90.00
_cell.angle_gamma   90.00
#
_symmetry.space_group_name_H-M   'P 1'
#
loop_
_entity.id
_entity.type
_entity.pdbx_description
1 polymer ?
#
loop_
_entity_poly.entity_id
_entity_poly.type
_entity_poly.pdbx_seq_one_letter_code
_entity_poly.pdbx_strand_id
1 'polypeptide(L)'
;MKKLLIGVSMLMMLPFIACEDNKEDEAQNSVNIIEITTDNVNDGPYYFNFADAEKKTTNWHLSYQNLDAGGGNYMPSFSLANTVMLNVDKSLSFEDISEIPETSLFAPSNGKLGYMGEHEVLTYDTQVHKINVSDSNYIIYDTISHKVFKIHFDEYSSGVVMFRFAELASN
;
A
#
# COMPACT_ATOMS: atom_id res chain seq x y z
N MET A 1 72.84 -30.84 9.48
CA MET A 1 72.13 -31.15 8.20
C MET A 1 71.28 -29.96 7.81
N LYS A 2 71.26 -29.66 6.50
CA LYS A 2 70.42 -28.72 5.75
C LYS A 2 70.76 -27.21 5.83
N LYS A 3 71.28 -26.76 4.68
CA LYS A 3 71.41 -25.39 4.15
C LYS A 3 70.05 -24.87 3.64
N LEU A 4 69.92 -23.54 3.50
CA LEU A 4 69.28 -22.71 2.44
C LEU A 4 68.66 -21.46 3.08
N LEU A 5 69.18 -20.24 2.89
CA LEU A 5 69.15 -19.34 1.71
C LEU A 5 67.88 -18.46 1.66
N ILE A 6 68.14 -17.14 1.81
CA ILE A 6 67.65 -15.98 1.05
C ILE A 6 66.15 -15.85 0.78
N GLY A 7 65.61 -14.70 1.20
CA GLY A 7 64.39 -14.13 0.64
C GLY A 7 64.19 -12.68 1.07
N VAL A 8 64.82 -11.74 0.35
CA VAL A 8 64.45 -10.31 0.37
C VAL A 8 63.04 -10.21 -0.19
N SER A 9 62.09 -9.70 0.60
CA SER A 9 60.79 -9.26 0.10
C SER A 9 60.65 -7.77 0.38
N MET A 10 60.99 -7.01 -0.65
CA MET A 10 60.65 -5.61 -0.81
C MET A 10 59.22 -5.59 -1.36
N LEU A 11 58.25 -5.17 -0.55
CA LEU A 11 56.92 -4.84 -1.06
C LEU A 11 56.58 -3.39 -0.69
N MET A 12 56.49 -2.63 -1.76
CA MET A 12 56.23 -1.20 -1.91
C MET A 12 55.14 -0.65 -0.99
N MET A 13 55.43 0.50 -0.39
CA MET A 13 54.41 1.53 -0.15
C MET A 13 54.01 2.13 -1.50
N LEU A 14 52.72 2.16 -1.81
CA LEU A 14 52.15 3.00 -2.87
C LEU A 14 50.89 3.72 -2.35
N PRO A 15 50.63 4.93 -2.86
CA PRO A 15 49.96 6.02 -2.14
C PRO A 15 48.43 6.01 -2.29
N PHE A 16 47.79 6.80 -1.43
CA PHE A 16 46.39 7.19 -1.49
C PHE A 16 46.00 7.65 -2.91
N ILE A 17 45.01 6.98 -3.49
CA ILE A 17 44.09 7.58 -4.46
C ILE A 17 42.79 7.75 -3.70
N ALA A 18 42.54 8.98 -3.25
CA ALA A 18 41.20 9.43 -2.95
C ALA A 18 40.43 9.39 -4.28
N CYS A 19 39.59 8.36 -4.48
CA CYS A 19 38.43 8.52 -5.34
C CYS A 19 37.38 9.24 -4.49
N GLU A 20 37.32 10.54 -4.74
CA GLU A 20 36.14 11.37 -4.61
C GLU A 20 34.96 10.64 -5.27
N ASP A 21 34.20 9.90 -4.46
CA ASP A 21 32.92 9.38 -4.88
C ASP A 21 31.95 10.55 -4.74
N ASN A 22 31.77 11.28 -5.84
CA ASN A 22 30.64 12.17 -6.02
C ASN A 22 29.39 11.30 -6.02
N LYS A 23 28.91 10.98 -4.82
CA LYS A 23 27.53 10.57 -4.63
C LYS A 23 26.70 11.79 -4.97
N GLU A 24 26.29 11.84 -6.23
CA GLU A 24 25.04 12.49 -6.57
C GLU A 24 24.00 11.89 -5.63
N ASP A 25 23.65 12.63 -4.59
CA ASP A 25 22.41 12.42 -3.87
C ASP A 25 21.29 12.71 -4.88
N GLU A 26 20.97 11.70 -5.71
CA GLU A 26 19.64 11.61 -6.27
C GLU A 26 18.71 11.51 -5.07
N ALA A 27 18.16 12.66 -4.65
CA ALA A 27 17.03 12.73 -3.76
C ALA A 27 15.85 12.09 -4.50
N GLN A 28 15.85 10.76 -4.57
CA GLN A 28 14.74 9.98 -5.05
C GLN A 28 13.61 10.33 -4.09
N ASN A 29 12.60 11.03 -4.60
CA ASN A 29 11.33 11.31 -3.93
C ASN A 29 10.72 9.96 -3.53
N SER A 30 11.18 9.41 -2.41
CA SER A 30 10.74 8.13 -1.91
C SER A 30 9.39 8.37 -1.27
N VAL A 31 8.35 7.92 -1.97
CA VAL A 31 6.99 7.93 -1.45
C VAL A 31 6.98 7.13 -0.14
N ASN A 32 6.57 7.77 0.96
CA ASN A 32 6.54 7.13 2.27
C ASN A 32 5.39 6.11 2.33
N ILE A 33 5.72 4.83 2.24
CA ILE A 33 4.76 3.72 2.29
C ILE A 33 4.54 3.32 3.75
N ILE A 34 3.27 3.30 4.16
CA ILE A 34 2.83 2.93 5.51
C ILE A 34 2.03 1.63 5.42
N GLU A 35 2.38 0.65 6.25
CA GLU A 35 1.66 -0.62 6.38
C GLU A 35 0.71 -0.57 7.57
N ILE A 36 -0.50 -1.11 7.40
CA ILE A 36 -1.56 -1.12 8.41
C ILE A 36 -2.14 -2.52 8.53
N THR A 37 -2.36 -2.95 9.77
CA THR A 37 -3.15 -4.14 10.11
C THR A 37 -4.45 -3.68 10.78
N THR A 38 -5.59 -4.11 10.26
CA THR A 38 -6.89 -3.76 10.86
C THR A 38 -7.15 -4.53 12.15
N ASP A 39 -8.14 -4.08 12.93
CA ASP A 39 -8.78 -4.97 13.90
C ASP A 39 -9.56 -6.09 13.19
N ASN A 40 -10.02 -7.08 13.96
CA ASN A 40 -10.91 -8.12 13.44
C ASN A 40 -12.30 -7.53 13.16
N VAL A 41 -12.78 -7.67 11.92
CA VAL A 41 -14.11 -7.18 11.49
C VAL A 41 -15.28 -7.73 12.31
N ASN A 42 -15.09 -8.89 12.95
CA ASN A 42 -16.12 -9.50 13.79
C ASN A 42 -16.27 -8.80 15.15
N ASP A 43 -15.28 -8.01 15.57
CA ASP A 43 -15.34 -7.22 16.81
C ASP A 43 -16.02 -5.87 16.60
N GLY A 44 -16.27 -5.48 15.34
CA GLY A 44 -16.97 -4.26 14.95
C GLY A 44 -16.36 -3.59 13.71
N PRO A 45 -16.96 -2.49 13.26
CA PRO A 45 -16.44 -1.75 12.12
C PRO A 45 -15.10 -1.10 12.45
N TYR A 46 -14.18 -1.18 11.49
CA TYR A 46 -12.90 -0.50 11.51
C TYR A 46 -12.95 0.72 10.56
N TYR A 47 -12.44 1.86 11.02
CA TYR A 47 -12.45 3.11 10.26
C TYR A 47 -11.05 3.72 10.27
N PHE A 48 -10.57 4.14 9.11
CA PHE A 48 -9.20 4.62 8.95
C PHE A 48 -9.16 5.98 8.27
N ASN A 49 -8.30 6.86 8.77
CA ASN A 49 -7.97 8.14 8.16
C ASN A 49 -6.53 8.08 7.62
N PHE A 50 -6.39 8.11 6.29
CA PHE A 50 -5.08 8.11 5.62
C PHE A 50 -4.25 9.38 5.83
N ALA A 51 -4.87 10.54 6.07
CA ALA A 51 -4.13 11.80 6.27
C ALA A 51 -3.39 11.81 7.62
N ASP A 52 -4.01 11.23 8.64
CA ASP A 52 -3.45 11.11 9.99
C ASP A 52 -2.78 9.74 10.24
N ALA A 53 -2.86 8.83 9.28
CA ALA A 53 -2.36 7.46 9.35
C ALA A 53 -2.84 6.68 10.58
N GLU A 54 -4.10 6.89 11.00
CA GLU A 54 -4.62 6.30 12.24
C GLU A 54 -6.10 5.89 12.15
N LYS A 55 -6.49 5.00 13.06
CA LYS A 55 -7.89 4.58 13.24
C LYS A 55 -8.70 5.77 13.77
N LYS A 56 -9.74 6.18 13.04
CA LYS A 56 -10.66 7.26 13.45
C LYS A 56 -12.09 6.95 13.06
N THR A 57 -13.02 7.12 14.00
CA THR A 57 -14.46 6.98 13.74
C THR A 57 -15.09 8.25 13.15
N THR A 58 -14.38 9.37 13.17
CA THR A 58 -14.77 10.66 12.56
C THR A 58 -13.76 11.05 11.49
N ASN A 59 -14.22 11.68 10.40
CA ASN A 59 -13.36 12.08 9.27
C ASN A 59 -12.55 10.90 8.69
N TRP A 60 -13.14 9.71 8.67
CA TRP A 60 -12.50 8.54 8.07
C TRP A 60 -12.57 8.62 6.53
N HIS A 61 -11.66 7.92 5.87
CA HIS A 61 -11.65 7.76 4.42
C HIS A 61 -12.08 6.35 4.01
N LEU A 62 -11.63 5.34 4.77
CA LEU A 62 -11.93 3.93 4.54
C LEU A 62 -12.68 3.36 5.74
N SER A 63 -13.72 2.58 5.48
CA SER A 63 -14.38 1.73 6.47
C SER A 63 -14.28 0.26 6.07
N TYR A 64 -14.12 -0.61 7.05
CA TYR A 64 -14.09 -2.06 6.89
C TYR A 64 -15.09 -2.67 7.87
N GLN A 65 -16.10 -3.36 7.33
CA GLN A 65 -17.21 -3.89 8.11
C GLN A 65 -17.84 -5.10 7.42
N ASN A 66 -18.58 -5.89 8.20
CA ASN A 66 -19.39 -6.98 7.69
C ASN A 66 -20.69 -6.44 7.07
N LEU A 67 -20.93 -6.74 5.78
CA LEU A 67 -22.19 -6.47 5.09
C LEU A 67 -23.07 -7.72 5.06
N ASP A 68 -24.37 -7.55 5.24
CA ASP A 68 -25.34 -8.65 5.10
C ASP A 68 -25.36 -9.14 3.65
N ALA A 69 -25.02 -10.42 3.47
CA ALA A 69 -25.05 -11.10 2.18
C ALA A 69 -26.33 -11.95 1.99
N GLY A 70 -27.26 -11.86 2.93
CA GLY A 70 -28.52 -12.60 2.95
C GLY A 70 -28.41 -13.95 3.67
N GLY A 71 -29.56 -14.46 4.09
CA GLY A 71 -29.66 -15.78 4.73
C GLY A 71 -28.92 -15.90 6.07
N GLY A 72 -28.63 -14.77 6.73
CA GLY A 72 -27.86 -14.74 7.98
C GLY A 72 -26.34 -14.79 7.80
N ASN A 73 -25.84 -14.69 6.56
CA ASN A 73 -24.41 -14.65 6.26
C ASN A 73 -23.95 -13.21 6.10
N TYR A 74 -22.71 -12.96 6.50
CA TYR A 74 -22.08 -11.65 6.41
C TYR A 74 -20.76 -11.73 5.68
N MET A 75 -20.48 -10.71 4.88
CA MET A 75 -19.27 -10.60 4.07
C MET A 75 -18.42 -9.43 4.53
N PRO A 76 -17.15 -9.65 4.90
CA PRO A 76 -16.22 -8.56 5.17
C PRO A 76 -16.07 -7.70 3.92
N SER A 77 -16.21 -6.39 4.07
CA SER A 77 -16.33 -5.46 2.94
C SER A 77 -15.77 -4.09 3.25
N PHE A 78 -15.24 -3.46 2.22
CA PHE A 78 -14.71 -2.10 2.30
C PHE A 78 -15.69 -1.08 1.70
N SER A 79 -15.68 0.12 2.25
CA SER A 79 -16.37 1.27 1.68
C SER A 79 -15.53 2.53 1.87
N LEU A 80 -15.73 3.50 0.99
CA LEU A 80 -15.10 4.81 1.07
C LEU A 80 -16.11 5.85 1.56
N ALA A 81 -15.60 6.86 2.26
CA ALA A 81 -16.43 8.00 2.68
C ALA A 81 -16.95 8.76 1.45
N ASN A 82 -18.11 9.41 1.57
CA ASN A 82 -18.71 10.18 0.47
C ASN A 82 -17.88 11.39 0.03
N THR A 83 -16.90 11.79 0.85
CA THR A 83 -15.94 12.85 0.55
C THR A 83 -14.77 12.36 -0.30
N VAL A 84 -14.73 11.06 -0.61
CA VAL A 84 -13.64 10.42 -1.33
C VAL A 84 -14.09 9.96 -2.71
N MET A 85 -13.33 10.31 -3.74
CA MET A 85 -13.44 9.76 -5.08
C MET A 85 -12.41 8.66 -5.30
N LEU A 86 -12.72 7.73 -6.20
CA LEU A 86 -11.97 6.52 -6.47
C LEU A 86 -11.50 6.48 -7.92
N ASN A 87 -10.26 6.06 -8.11
CA ASN A 87 -9.70 5.52 -9.33
C ASN A 87 -9.07 4.15 -9.01
N VAL A 88 -9.01 3.26 -10.01
CA VAL A 88 -8.44 1.91 -9.85
C VAL A 88 -7.41 1.67 -10.93
N ASP A 89 -6.22 1.24 -10.52
CA ASP A 89 -5.09 0.91 -11.39
C ASP A 89 -4.75 -0.58 -11.27
N LYS A 90 -4.59 -1.25 -12.41
CA LYS A 90 -4.16 -2.66 -12.52
C LYS A 90 -2.95 -2.82 -13.45
N SER A 91 -2.43 -1.70 -13.96
CA SER A 91 -1.39 -1.65 -14.98
C SER A 91 0.01 -1.55 -14.40
N LEU A 92 0.14 -0.93 -13.22
CA LEU A 92 1.42 -0.74 -12.52
C LEU A 92 1.46 -1.52 -11.20
N SER A 93 2.67 -1.82 -10.74
CA SER A 93 2.88 -2.27 -9.36
C SER A 93 2.57 -1.12 -8.39
N PHE A 94 2.28 -1.45 -7.13
CA PHE A 94 2.00 -0.43 -6.12
C PHE A 94 3.16 0.56 -5.98
N GLU A 95 4.39 0.07 -6.02
CA GLU A 95 5.63 0.83 -5.87
C GLU A 95 5.85 1.80 -7.03
N ASP A 96 5.47 1.40 -8.25
CA ASP A 96 5.70 2.19 -9.48
C ASP A 96 4.68 3.34 -9.67
N ILE A 97 3.57 3.34 -8.93
CA ILE A 97 2.60 4.46 -8.96
C ILE A 97 3.20 5.66 -8.22
N SER A 98 3.73 6.63 -8.96
CA SER A 98 4.35 7.84 -8.41
C SER A 98 3.61 9.13 -8.78
N GLU A 99 2.69 9.08 -9.74
CA GLU A 99 1.95 10.24 -10.24
C GLU A 99 0.46 10.17 -9.90
N ILE A 100 -0.13 11.33 -9.68
CA ILE A 100 -1.58 11.46 -9.49
C ILE A 100 -2.28 11.26 -10.85
N PRO A 101 -3.26 10.36 -10.97
CA PRO A 101 -4.03 10.19 -12.19
C PRO A 101 -4.76 11.47 -12.59
N GLU A 102 -5.08 11.60 -13.88
CA GLU A 102 -5.93 12.67 -14.38
C GLU A 102 -7.24 12.78 -13.57
N THR A 103 -7.60 13.99 -13.15
CA THR A 103 -8.76 14.22 -12.27
C THR A 103 -10.08 13.68 -12.85
N SER A 104 -10.20 13.62 -14.17
CA SER A 104 -11.36 13.07 -14.89
C SER A 104 -11.55 11.55 -14.72
N LEU A 105 -10.52 10.84 -14.24
CA LEU A 105 -10.55 9.40 -14.00
C LEU A 105 -11.07 9.03 -12.61
N PHE A 106 -11.27 10.00 -11.73
CA PHE A 106 -11.84 9.78 -10.41
C PHE A 106 -13.38 9.83 -10.47
N ALA A 107 -14.02 8.88 -9.79
CA ALA A 107 -15.47 8.80 -9.68
C ALA A 107 -15.89 8.42 -8.24
N PRO A 108 -17.12 8.76 -7.80
CA PRO A 108 -17.62 8.30 -6.52
C PRO A 108 -17.56 6.76 -6.40
N SER A 109 -17.13 6.26 -5.25
CA SER A 109 -17.02 4.80 -5.02
C SER A 109 -18.38 4.10 -5.10
N ASN A 110 -19.43 4.66 -4.49
CA ASN A 110 -20.79 4.10 -4.52
C ASN A 110 -20.87 2.58 -4.24
N GLY A 111 -20.09 2.08 -3.28
CA GLY A 111 -20.06 0.67 -2.91
C GLY A 111 -19.22 -0.23 -3.83
N LYS A 112 -18.51 0.32 -4.82
CA LYS A 112 -17.67 -0.45 -5.75
C LYS A 112 -16.59 -1.31 -5.06
N LEU A 113 -16.15 -0.98 -3.85
CA LEU A 113 -15.15 -1.75 -3.09
C LEU A 113 -15.75 -2.87 -2.23
N GLY A 114 -17.05 -2.84 -1.98
CA GLY A 114 -17.74 -3.78 -1.09
C GLY A 114 -18.10 -5.08 -1.79
N TYR A 115 -18.72 -5.99 -1.03
CA TYR A 115 -19.24 -7.25 -1.54
C TYR A 115 -20.11 -7.06 -2.79
N MET A 116 -19.83 -7.82 -3.86
CA MET A 116 -20.45 -7.70 -5.20
C MET A 116 -20.22 -6.35 -5.92
N GLY A 117 -19.28 -5.53 -5.45
CA GLY A 117 -18.89 -4.29 -6.10
C GLY A 117 -18.03 -4.51 -7.35
N GLU A 118 -18.05 -3.55 -8.29
CA GLU A 118 -17.24 -3.60 -9.53
C GLU A 118 -15.73 -3.75 -9.30
N HIS A 119 -15.25 -3.26 -8.16
CA HIS A 119 -13.85 -3.26 -7.74
C HIS A 119 -13.69 -3.86 -6.33
N GLU A 120 -14.51 -4.87 -6.03
CA GLU A 120 -14.55 -5.57 -4.74
C GLU A 120 -13.13 -5.90 -4.25
N VAL A 121 -12.81 -5.47 -3.03
CA VAL A 121 -11.49 -5.68 -2.43
C VAL A 121 -11.33 -7.11 -1.93
N LEU A 122 -12.39 -7.66 -1.33
CA LEU A 122 -12.42 -9.01 -0.76
C LEU A 122 -13.49 -9.82 -1.46
N THR A 123 -13.08 -10.74 -2.34
CA THR A 123 -14.01 -11.58 -3.10
C THR A 123 -14.15 -12.95 -2.46
N TYR A 124 -15.37 -13.51 -2.48
CA TYR A 124 -15.61 -14.87 -1.97
C TYR A 124 -15.58 -15.91 -3.09
N ASP A 125 -14.64 -16.84 -3.00
CA ASP A 125 -14.63 -18.04 -3.83
C ASP A 125 -15.52 -19.12 -3.20
N THR A 126 -16.64 -19.38 -3.85
CA THR A 126 -17.63 -20.38 -3.43
C THR A 126 -17.20 -21.82 -3.66
N GLN A 127 -16.22 -22.08 -4.52
CA GLN A 127 -15.74 -23.44 -4.82
C GLN A 127 -14.82 -23.95 -3.72
N VAL A 128 -13.94 -23.10 -3.20
CA VAL A 128 -12.99 -23.44 -2.14
C VAL A 128 -13.32 -22.82 -0.78
N HIS A 129 -14.46 -22.11 -0.70
CA HIS A 129 -14.93 -21.42 0.51
C HIS A 129 -13.87 -20.50 1.14
N LYS A 130 -13.24 -19.66 0.31
CA LYS A 130 -12.13 -18.79 0.71
C LYS A 130 -12.38 -17.34 0.28
N ILE A 131 -11.93 -16.39 1.10
CA ILE A 131 -11.84 -14.98 0.71
C ILE A 131 -10.50 -14.73 0.03
N ASN A 132 -10.54 -14.11 -1.15
CA ASN A 132 -9.38 -13.64 -1.89
C ASN A 132 -9.30 -12.12 -1.84
N VAL A 133 -8.09 -11.59 -1.81
CA VAL A 133 -7.82 -10.15 -1.87
C VAL A 133 -7.58 -9.76 -3.34
N SER A 134 -8.10 -8.60 -3.73
CA SER A 134 -7.90 -8.03 -5.06
C SER A 134 -6.45 -7.58 -5.27
N ASP A 135 -5.87 -7.95 -6.42
CA ASP A 135 -4.52 -7.49 -6.83
C ASP A 135 -4.52 -6.02 -7.34
N SER A 136 -5.65 -5.30 -7.24
CA SER A 136 -5.77 -3.93 -7.77
C SER A 136 -5.12 -2.91 -6.84
N ASN A 137 -4.60 -1.83 -7.42
CA ASN A 137 -4.28 -0.62 -6.69
C ASN A 137 -5.49 0.32 -6.70
N TYR A 138 -5.76 0.91 -5.54
CA TYR A 138 -6.86 1.85 -5.35
C TYR A 138 -6.28 3.23 -5.09
N ILE A 139 -6.62 4.18 -5.94
CA ILE A 139 -6.18 5.57 -5.79
C ILE A 139 -7.40 6.38 -5.37
N ILE A 140 -7.29 7.06 -4.24
CA ILE A 140 -8.37 7.84 -3.68
C ILE A 140 -8.02 9.32 -3.65
N TYR A 141 -9.01 10.17 -3.91
CA TYR A 141 -8.90 11.62 -3.83
C TYR A 141 -9.90 12.14 -2.79
N ASP A 142 -9.39 12.74 -1.72
CA ASP A 142 -10.23 13.41 -0.73
C ASP A 142 -10.63 14.80 -1.22
N THR A 143 -11.93 14.98 -1.45
CA THR A 143 -12.50 16.23 -1.97
C THR A 143 -12.49 17.38 -0.96
N ILE A 144 -12.17 17.12 0.31
CA ILE A 144 -12.05 18.16 1.35
C ILE A 144 -10.61 18.67 1.44
N SER A 145 -9.63 17.79 1.66
CA SER A 145 -8.23 18.19 1.82
C SER A 145 -7.46 18.30 0.50
N HIS A 146 -8.03 17.80 -0.59
CA HIS A 146 -7.39 17.64 -1.91
C HIS A 146 -6.16 16.72 -1.92
N LYS A 147 -5.98 15.91 -0.88
CA LYS A 147 -4.94 14.88 -0.84
C LYS A 147 -5.31 13.66 -1.66
N VAL A 148 -4.31 13.02 -2.25
CA VAL A 148 -4.45 11.79 -3.02
C VAL A 148 -3.65 10.69 -2.34
N PHE A 149 -4.25 9.52 -2.17
CA PHE A 149 -3.57 8.35 -1.59
C PHE A 149 -3.67 7.16 -2.53
N LYS A 150 -2.57 6.42 -2.70
CA LYS A 150 -2.58 5.08 -3.28
C LYS A 150 -2.68 4.04 -2.18
N ILE A 151 -3.41 2.96 -2.41
CA ILE A 151 -3.70 1.90 -1.46
C ILE A 151 -3.59 0.56 -2.16
N HIS A 152 -2.97 -0.42 -1.50
CA HIS A 152 -2.93 -1.82 -1.93
C HIS A 152 -3.26 -2.72 -0.75
N PHE A 153 -4.09 -3.75 -0.97
CA PHE A 153 -4.47 -4.70 0.07
C PHE A 153 -3.63 -5.97 -0.12
N ASP A 154 -2.83 -6.34 0.87
CA ASP A 154 -1.86 -7.42 0.73
C ASP A 154 -2.40 -8.77 1.21
N GLU A 155 -3.15 -8.77 2.31
CA GLU A 155 -3.60 -10.02 2.94
C GLU A 155 -4.95 -9.87 3.65
N TYR A 156 -5.73 -10.94 3.60
CA TYR A 156 -6.87 -11.17 4.48
C TYR A 156 -6.67 -12.48 5.23
N SER A 157 -6.77 -12.45 6.56
CA SER A 157 -6.71 -13.62 7.41
C SER A 157 -7.65 -13.49 8.60
N SER A 158 -8.60 -14.43 8.71
CA SER A 158 -9.48 -14.57 9.90
C SER A 158 -10.21 -13.29 10.32
N GLY A 159 -10.64 -12.46 9.37
CA GLY A 159 -11.36 -11.21 9.63
C GLY A 159 -10.45 -9.99 9.76
N VAL A 160 -9.13 -10.16 9.72
CA VAL A 160 -8.13 -9.09 9.73
C VAL A 160 -7.58 -8.86 8.32
N VAL A 161 -7.35 -7.60 7.95
CA VAL A 161 -6.74 -7.22 6.68
C VAL A 161 -5.43 -6.49 6.92
N MET A 162 -4.43 -6.78 6.10
CA MET A 162 -3.21 -6.00 5.98
C MET A 162 -3.26 -5.22 4.66
N PHE A 163 -2.96 -3.93 4.73
CA PHE A 163 -2.88 -3.08 3.55
C PHE A 163 -1.76 -2.06 3.70
N ARG A 164 -1.27 -1.57 2.56
CA ARG A 164 -0.28 -0.51 2.46
C ARG A 164 -0.87 0.70 1.78
N PHE A 165 -0.43 1.88 2.16
CA PHE A 165 -0.82 3.11 1.50
C PHE A 165 0.30 4.13 1.48
N ALA A 166 0.17 5.12 0.61
CA ALA A 166 1.02 6.31 0.63
C ALA A 166 0.28 7.53 0.05
N GLU A 167 0.65 8.72 0.51
CA GLU A 167 0.21 9.98 -0.10
C GLU A 167 1.00 10.23 -1.40
N LEU A 168 0.28 10.54 -2.49
CA LEU A 168 0.87 10.99 -3.74
C LEU A 168 0.97 12.51 -3.72
N ALA A 169 2.19 13.04 -3.83
CA ALA A 169 2.43 14.47 -3.90
C ALA A 169 2.25 14.98 -5.34
N SER A 170 1.64 16.16 -5.50
CA SER A 170 1.73 16.89 -6.75
C SER A 170 3.14 17.42 -6.91
N ASN A 171 3.83 17.04 -7.99
CA ASN A 171 5.12 17.61 -8.38
C ASN A 171 4.98 19.05 -8.88
#